data_AF-A0A7C9LMR1-F1
#
_entry.id   AF-A0A7C9LMR1-F1
#
_cell.length_a   1.000
_cell.length_b   1.000
_cell.length_c   1.000
_cell.angle_alpha   90.00
_cell.angle_beta   90.00
_cell.angle_gamma   90.00
#
_symmetry.space_group_name_H-M   'P 1'
#
loop_
_entity.id
_entity.type
_entity.pdbx_description
1 polymer ?
#
loop_
_entity_poly.entity_id
_entity_poly.type
_entity_poly.pdbx_seq_one_letter_code
_entity_poly.pdbx_strand_id
1 'polypeptide(L)'
;MKFSLNARFRKLSRRLNETGDASTATSGRRYPDHARRPSRDDDGVPMKVQALAAALLLLPALSFAQAPAGAAQPHRGMHHGGLERLDTDNDGRISRTEFDAGQAQRDAWRAQHPERAERADRRRHDAPTFAVLDTNRDGYIVRSEVSAYHDRVRPQRDAERAAKFDARFKEADLNRDGKLGRVEVQEKMPRMADRFAWLDDNKDGFLTRAELEAGHKRR
;
A
#
# COMPACT_ATOMS: atom_id res chain seq x y z
N MET A 1 -15.21 45.51 -7.47
CA MET A 1 -14.14 46.07 -6.60
C MET A 1 -13.67 44.98 -5.64
N LYS A 2 -12.36 44.79 -5.56
CA LYS A 2 -11.68 43.74 -4.78
C LYS A 2 -11.53 44.22 -3.33
N PHE A 3 -11.91 43.43 -2.33
CA PHE A 3 -11.51 43.66 -0.95
C PHE A 3 -10.59 42.54 -0.49
N SER A 4 -9.30 42.82 -0.64
CA SER A 4 -8.22 42.23 0.13
C SER A 4 -8.17 42.92 1.50
N LEU A 5 -7.79 42.16 2.54
CA LEU A 5 -6.94 42.52 3.68
C LEU A 5 -7.43 41.83 4.96
N ASN A 6 -6.76 40.76 5.35
CA ASN A 6 -6.55 40.45 6.76
C ASN A 6 -5.08 40.09 6.97
N ALA A 7 -4.27 41.13 7.01
CA ALA A 7 -2.87 41.11 7.41
C ALA A 7 -2.73 41.74 8.80
N ARG A 8 -3.06 41.00 9.86
CA ARG A 8 -2.72 41.35 11.25
C ARG A 8 -2.67 40.10 12.12
N PHE A 9 -1.50 39.48 12.23
CA PHE A 9 -0.94 38.98 13.51
C PHE A 9 0.46 38.41 13.26
N ARG A 10 1.44 39.30 13.07
CA ARG A 10 2.88 38.95 13.05
C ARG A 10 3.62 39.90 13.98
N LYS A 11 3.83 39.44 15.22
CA LYS A 11 4.72 39.92 16.30
C LYS A 11 4.20 39.14 17.53
N LEU A 12 4.97 38.47 18.36
CA LEU A 12 6.28 38.78 18.91
C LEU A 12 6.65 37.55 19.78
N SER A 13 7.78 36.88 19.56
CA SER A 13 8.48 36.08 20.58
C SER A 13 9.82 35.61 20.03
N ARG A 14 10.81 36.50 20.14
CA ARG A 14 12.23 36.24 19.94
C ARG A 14 12.86 36.37 21.32
N ARG A 15 13.43 35.29 21.88
CA ARG A 15 14.42 35.27 22.96
C ARG A 15 15.15 33.93 22.83
N LEU A 16 16.29 33.90 22.15
CA LEU A 16 17.62 34.13 22.75
C LEU A 16 17.83 33.19 23.94
N ASN A 17 18.44 32.03 23.65
CA ASN A 17 19.05 31.19 24.66
C ASN A 17 20.55 31.12 24.31
N GLU A 18 21.25 32.17 24.72
CA GLU A 18 22.71 32.25 24.79
C GLU A 18 23.06 32.86 26.15
N THR A 19 24.12 32.29 26.74
CA THR A 19 25.03 32.75 27.80
C THR A 19 24.64 32.69 29.29
N GLY A 20 25.60 32.16 30.08
CA GLY A 20 25.65 32.15 31.54
C GLY A 20 25.95 30.76 32.13
N ASP A 21 27.13 30.15 32.07
CA ASP A 21 28.46 30.53 32.60
C ASP A 21 28.78 29.91 33.98
N ALA A 22 30.06 29.48 34.13
CA ALA A 22 30.84 29.17 35.34
C ALA A 22 30.50 27.92 36.19
N SER A 23 31.44 27.15 36.77
CA SER A 23 32.91 27.12 36.76
C SER A 23 33.38 25.96 37.67
N THR A 24 34.70 25.71 37.66
CA THR A 24 35.58 24.92 38.55
C THR A 24 35.90 23.49 38.10
N ALA A 25 37.02 23.26 37.38
CA ALA A 25 38.44 23.20 37.82
C ALA A 25 38.73 21.84 38.52
N THR A 26 39.72 21.02 38.13
CA THR A 26 41.15 21.30 38.29
C THR A 26 41.99 20.10 37.81
N SER A 27 43.08 20.38 37.07
CA SER A 27 44.40 19.69 37.01
C SER A 27 44.48 18.20 36.59
N GLY A 28 45.40 17.75 35.72
CA GLY A 28 46.52 18.40 35.08
C GLY A 28 47.59 17.39 34.59
N ARG A 29 48.37 17.81 33.59
CA ARG A 29 49.75 17.42 33.20
C ARG A 29 49.99 15.98 32.70
N ARG A 30 50.29 15.80 31.40
CA ARG A 30 51.59 15.87 30.68
C ARG A 30 52.43 14.57 30.73
N TYR A 31 52.57 13.97 29.55
CA TYR A 31 53.66 13.09 29.04
C TYR A 31 55.07 13.67 29.32
N PRO A 32 56.20 12.89 29.29
CA PRO A 32 56.58 12.04 28.15
C PRO A 32 57.48 10.79 28.36
N ASP A 33 57.48 9.95 27.32
CA ASP A 33 58.59 9.28 26.61
C ASP A 33 59.83 8.76 27.36
N HIS A 34 60.11 7.46 27.24
CA HIS A 34 61.47 6.89 27.15
C HIS A 34 61.46 5.47 26.58
N ALA A 35 62.34 5.27 25.62
CA ALA A 35 62.55 4.07 24.82
C ALA A 35 63.49 3.02 25.46
N ARG A 36 63.55 1.85 24.79
CA ARG A 36 64.63 0.82 24.68
C ARG A 36 64.47 -0.52 25.43
N ARG A 37 64.70 -1.59 24.63
CA ARG A 37 64.79 -3.04 24.90
C ARG A 37 66.08 -3.41 25.69
N PRO A 38 66.29 -4.65 26.23
CA PRO A 38 66.61 -5.91 25.47
C PRO A 38 66.01 -7.22 26.11
N SER A 39 65.66 -8.29 25.37
CA SER A 39 66.41 -9.48 24.86
C SER A 39 66.67 -10.66 25.84
N ARG A 40 66.28 -11.88 25.38
CA ARG A 40 66.76 -13.28 25.65
C ARG A 40 66.37 -13.96 26.98
N ASP A 41 65.65 -15.10 26.93
CA ASP A 41 66.12 -16.52 26.79
C ASP A 41 67.02 -16.89 28.00
N ASP A 42 66.77 -17.88 28.85
CA ASP A 42 66.47 -19.30 28.68
C ASP A 42 66.01 -19.85 30.05
N ASP A 43 65.19 -20.91 30.08
CA ASP A 43 65.33 -22.02 31.02
C ASP A 43 64.35 -23.14 30.61
N GLY A 44 64.92 -24.25 30.16
CA GLY A 44 64.19 -25.34 29.56
C GLY A 44 63.75 -26.48 30.50
N VAL A 45 62.96 -27.35 29.86
CA VAL A 45 62.82 -28.82 30.02
C VAL A 45 61.94 -29.31 31.20
N PRO A 46 61.16 -30.43 31.11
CA PRO A 46 60.95 -31.40 30.02
C PRO A 46 59.50 -31.60 29.54
N MET A 47 59.36 -31.82 28.23
CA MET A 47 58.23 -32.49 27.59
C MET A 47 58.22 -34.00 27.95
N LYS A 48 57.09 -34.49 28.48
CA LYS A 48 56.65 -35.88 28.33
C LYS A 48 55.16 -35.93 28.00
N VAL A 49 54.92 -36.04 26.68
CA VAL A 49 53.92 -36.88 26.00
C VAL A 49 52.66 -37.27 26.80
N GLN A 50 51.49 -36.84 26.31
CA GLN A 50 50.58 -37.75 25.58
C GLN A 50 49.35 -37.03 24.99
N ALA A 51 49.03 -37.48 23.77
CA ALA A 51 47.71 -37.53 23.13
C ALA A 51 47.15 -36.29 22.40
N LEU A 52 47.31 -36.37 21.07
CA LEU A 52 46.28 -36.20 20.04
C LEU A 52 45.85 -34.78 19.64
N ALA A 53 46.64 -34.17 18.74
CA ALA A 53 46.13 -33.28 17.71
C ALA A 53 46.19 -34.02 16.36
N ALA A 54 45.09 -34.67 15.98
CA ALA A 54 44.90 -35.18 14.63
C ALA A 54 44.28 -34.06 13.79
N ALA A 55 45.11 -33.37 13.01
CA ALA A 55 44.68 -32.62 11.85
C ALA A 55 44.59 -33.58 10.67
N LEU A 56 43.37 -33.90 10.22
CA LEU A 56 43.14 -34.52 8.91
C LEU A 56 41.87 -33.93 8.28
N LEU A 57 42.06 -33.37 7.10
CA LEU A 57 41.07 -32.77 6.20
C LEU A 57 39.82 -33.64 6.03
N LEU A 58 38.65 -33.08 6.35
CA LEU A 58 37.38 -33.49 5.75
C LEU A 58 36.46 -32.28 5.68
N LEU A 59 36.18 -31.81 4.46
CA LEU A 59 35.04 -30.93 4.17
C LEU A 59 33.75 -31.74 4.38
N PRO A 60 32.77 -31.25 5.16
CA PRO A 60 31.39 -31.64 4.97
C PRO A 60 30.59 -30.41 4.52
N ALA A 61 30.17 -30.48 3.26
CA ALA A 61 28.96 -29.92 2.69
C ALA A 61 28.39 -28.64 3.34
N LEU A 62 28.43 -27.56 2.56
CA LEU A 62 27.37 -26.56 2.59
C LEU A 62 26.03 -27.31 2.53
N SER A 63 25.40 -27.48 3.69
CA SER A 63 23.99 -27.83 3.76
C SER A 63 23.24 -26.56 3.37
N PHE A 64 23.16 -26.33 2.06
CA PHE A 64 22.13 -25.50 1.46
C PHE A 64 20.84 -26.23 1.85
N ALA A 65 20.23 -25.81 2.95
CA ALA A 65 18.88 -26.23 3.30
C ALA A 65 18.04 -25.89 2.09
N GLN A 66 17.73 -26.93 1.32
CA GLN A 66 16.95 -26.89 0.12
C GLN A 66 15.60 -26.33 0.56
N ALA A 67 15.40 -25.05 0.23
CA ALA A 67 14.11 -24.39 0.42
C ALA A 67 13.04 -25.35 -0.11
N PRO A 68 11.95 -25.62 0.63
CA PRO A 68 10.89 -26.43 0.09
C PRO A 68 10.45 -25.79 -1.23
N ALA A 69 10.76 -26.48 -2.32
CA ALA A 69 10.24 -26.23 -3.64
C ALA A 69 8.74 -26.49 -3.56
N GLY A 70 8.03 -25.47 -3.14
CA GLY A 70 6.62 -25.50 -2.79
C GLY A 70 6.10 -24.14 -2.33
N ALA A 71 6.82 -23.05 -2.59
CA ALA A 71 6.19 -21.75 -2.65
C ALA A 71 5.34 -21.75 -3.93
N ALA A 72 4.12 -22.25 -3.81
CA ALA A 72 3.07 -22.05 -4.79
C ALA A 72 3.13 -20.57 -5.19
N GLN A 73 3.48 -20.31 -6.44
CA GLN A 73 3.34 -18.99 -7.02
C GLN A 73 1.89 -18.61 -6.75
N PRO A 74 1.59 -17.57 -5.94
CA PRO A 74 0.21 -17.19 -5.73
C PRO A 74 -0.30 -16.80 -7.11
N HIS A 75 -1.18 -17.63 -7.64
CA HIS A 75 -1.80 -17.42 -8.93
C HIS A 75 -2.31 -15.98 -8.97
N ARG A 76 -1.62 -15.12 -9.75
CA ARG A 76 -2.00 -13.73 -9.96
C ARG A 76 -3.22 -13.71 -10.86
N GLY A 77 -4.35 -14.01 -10.25
CA GLY A 77 -5.61 -14.14 -10.95
C GLY A 77 -6.62 -14.79 -10.04
N MET A 78 -7.00 -14.11 -8.95
CA MET A 78 -8.32 -14.34 -8.38
C MET A 78 -8.71 -13.20 -7.46
N HIS A 79 -9.96 -12.76 -7.62
CA HIS A 79 -10.62 -11.71 -6.87
C HIS A 79 -10.91 -12.12 -5.41
N HIS A 80 -9.89 -12.51 -4.64
CA HIS A 80 -10.04 -12.67 -3.20
C HIS A 80 -10.29 -11.27 -2.61
N GLY A 81 -11.40 -11.14 -1.89
CA GLY A 81 -11.88 -9.87 -1.35
C GLY A 81 -10.78 -9.14 -0.60
N GLY A 82 -10.77 -7.81 -0.71
CA GLY A 82 -9.67 -6.99 -0.19
C GLY A 82 -9.47 -7.06 1.33
N LEU A 83 -10.39 -7.70 2.06
CA LEU A 83 -10.42 -7.77 3.52
C LEU A 83 -9.90 -9.12 4.03
N GLU A 84 -10.15 -10.23 3.34
CA GLU A 84 -9.58 -11.56 3.69
C GLU A 84 -8.06 -11.57 3.68
N ARG A 85 -7.42 -10.64 2.98
CA ARG A 85 -5.96 -10.50 2.96
C ARG A 85 -5.38 -9.89 4.24
N LEU A 86 -6.24 -9.38 5.12
CA LEU A 86 -5.83 -8.74 6.38
C LEU A 86 -5.85 -9.73 7.55
N ASP A 87 -6.72 -10.73 7.47
CA ASP A 87 -6.81 -11.86 8.41
C ASP A 87 -5.51 -12.69 8.33
N THR A 88 -4.59 -12.45 9.26
CA THR A 88 -3.24 -13.02 9.24
C THR A 88 -3.17 -14.29 10.07
N ASP A 89 -3.94 -14.35 11.15
CA ASP A 89 -4.06 -15.55 11.98
C ASP A 89 -5.11 -16.55 11.46
N ASN A 90 -5.88 -16.17 10.43
CA ASN A 90 -6.90 -16.98 9.76
C ASN A 90 -8.06 -17.38 10.69
N ASP A 91 -8.41 -16.51 11.63
CA ASP A 91 -9.53 -16.73 12.55
C ASP A 91 -10.90 -16.39 11.95
N GLY A 92 -10.92 -15.85 10.72
CA GLY A 92 -12.13 -15.47 9.99
C GLY A 92 -12.68 -14.10 10.37
N ARG A 93 -11.93 -13.32 11.17
CA ARG A 93 -12.23 -11.95 11.58
C ARG A 93 -11.02 -11.07 11.28
N ILE A 94 -11.21 -9.76 11.34
CA ILE A 94 -10.12 -8.80 11.16
C ILE A 94 -10.07 -7.94 12.40
N SER A 95 -9.04 -8.14 13.19
CA SER A 95 -8.77 -7.31 14.36
C SER A 95 -8.33 -5.90 13.95
N ARG A 96 -8.36 -4.96 14.90
CA ARG A 96 -7.85 -3.60 14.68
C ARG A 96 -6.37 -3.59 14.25
N THR A 97 -5.56 -4.42 14.88
CA THR A 97 -4.11 -4.52 14.60
C THR A 97 -3.86 -4.97 13.17
N GLU A 98 -4.58 -5.99 12.71
CA GLU A 98 -4.47 -6.50 11.34
C GLU A 98 -4.95 -5.49 10.31
N PHE A 99 -6.04 -4.78 10.61
CA PHE A 99 -6.54 -3.72 9.75
C PHE A 99 -5.51 -2.59 9.61
N ASP A 100 -4.91 -2.14 10.71
CA ASP A 100 -3.92 -1.08 10.73
C ASP A 100 -2.61 -1.54 10.04
N ALA A 101 -2.19 -2.79 10.23
CA ALA A 101 -1.06 -3.37 9.50
C ALA A 101 -1.32 -3.39 7.98
N GLY A 102 -2.54 -3.75 7.56
CA GLY A 102 -2.97 -3.68 6.18
C GLY A 102 -2.95 -2.27 5.59
N GLN A 103 -3.37 -1.28 6.38
CA GLN A 103 -3.28 0.13 5.99
C GLN A 103 -1.83 0.57 5.82
N ALA A 104 -0.96 0.27 6.79
CA ALA A 104 0.45 0.61 6.72
C ALA A 104 1.13 -0.03 5.50
N GLN A 105 0.82 -1.28 5.18
CA GLN A 105 1.34 -1.95 3.98
C GLN A 105 0.87 -1.25 2.70
N ARG A 106 -0.42 -0.90 2.63
CA ARG A 106 -0.97 -0.15 1.49
C ARG A 106 -0.29 1.21 1.36
N ASP A 107 -0.01 1.89 2.45
CA ASP A 107 0.58 3.22 2.46
C ASP A 107 2.05 3.19 2.06
N ALA A 108 2.80 2.20 2.54
CA ALA A 108 4.16 1.94 2.07
C ALA A 108 4.18 1.64 0.56
N TRP A 109 3.25 0.82 0.05
CA TRP A 109 3.12 0.57 -1.38
C TRP A 109 2.79 1.84 -2.16
N ARG A 110 1.89 2.69 -1.63
CA ARG A 110 1.54 3.98 -2.24
C ARG A 110 2.75 4.92 -2.31
N ALA A 111 3.56 4.96 -1.25
CA ALA A 111 4.79 5.76 -1.20
C ALA A 111 5.84 5.29 -2.23
N GLN A 112 5.94 3.97 -2.45
CA GLN A 112 6.83 3.40 -3.46
C GLN A 112 6.32 3.57 -4.90
N HIS A 113 5.01 3.75 -5.07
CA HIS A 113 4.37 3.86 -6.39
C HIS A 113 3.49 5.12 -6.51
N PRO A 114 4.09 6.32 -6.46
CA PRO A 114 3.34 7.58 -6.41
C PRO A 114 2.41 7.77 -7.62
N GLU A 115 2.87 7.45 -8.84
CA GLU A 115 2.00 7.55 -10.02
C GLU A 115 0.82 6.57 -10.02
N ARG A 116 0.99 5.39 -9.41
CA ARG A 116 -0.10 4.41 -9.28
C ARG A 116 -1.05 4.81 -8.16
N ALA A 117 -0.53 5.35 -7.07
CA ALA A 117 -1.31 5.92 -5.99
C ALA A 117 -2.19 7.06 -6.50
N GLU A 118 -1.62 8.01 -7.25
CA GLU A 118 -2.37 9.13 -7.84
C GLU A 118 -3.48 8.66 -8.79
N ARG A 119 -3.20 7.65 -9.62
CA ARG A 119 -4.23 7.01 -10.47
C ARG A 119 -5.29 6.27 -9.66
N ALA A 120 -4.94 5.70 -8.51
CA ALA A 120 -5.88 5.04 -7.62
C ALA A 120 -6.77 6.05 -6.89
N ASP A 121 -6.22 7.18 -6.44
CA ASP A 121 -6.97 8.24 -5.77
C ASP A 121 -7.98 8.89 -6.72
N ARG A 122 -7.60 9.09 -7.99
CA ARG A 122 -8.53 9.52 -9.05
C ARG A 122 -9.70 8.55 -9.31
N ARG A 123 -9.60 7.30 -8.86
CA ARG A 123 -10.58 6.22 -9.12
C ARG A 123 -11.31 5.75 -7.86
N ARG A 124 -10.78 6.00 -6.67
CA ARG A 124 -11.36 5.52 -5.42
C ARG A 124 -12.31 6.57 -4.88
N HIS A 125 -13.54 6.12 -4.68
CA HIS A 125 -14.38 6.70 -3.63
C HIS A 125 -13.93 6.04 -2.33
N ASP A 126 -13.93 6.82 -1.26
CA ASP A 126 -13.29 6.54 0.03
C ASP A 126 -13.50 5.09 0.50
N ALA A 127 -12.39 4.42 0.82
CA ALA A 127 -12.47 3.13 1.49
C ALA A 127 -13.05 3.37 2.90
N PRO A 128 -13.99 2.52 3.37
CA PRO A 128 -14.53 2.68 4.71
C PRO A 128 -13.43 2.53 5.76
N THR A 129 -13.57 3.25 6.86
CA THR A 129 -12.69 3.12 8.03
C THR A 129 -13.11 1.92 8.87
N PHE A 130 -12.24 1.50 9.80
CA PHE A 130 -12.53 0.41 10.74
C PHE A 130 -13.86 0.63 11.47
N ALA A 131 -14.05 1.82 12.04
CA ALA A 131 -15.24 2.18 12.81
C ALA A 131 -16.54 2.24 11.99
N VAL A 132 -16.46 2.34 10.66
CA VAL A 132 -17.64 2.29 9.78
C VAL A 132 -18.04 0.84 9.51
N LEU A 133 -17.06 -0.08 9.49
CA LEU A 133 -17.27 -1.50 9.28
C LEU A 133 -17.70 -2.19 10.58
N ASP A 134 -16.96 -1.97 11.67
CA ASP A 134 -17.24 -2.46 13.02
C ASP A 134 -18.48 -1.77 13.59
N THR A 135 -19.66 -2.33 13.28
CA THR A 135 -20.94 -1.72 13.60
C THR A 135 -21.36 -2.07 15.03
N ASN A 136 -21.01 -3.27 15.49
CA ASN A 136 -21.31 -3.75 16.84
C ASN A 136 -20.30 -3.24 17.90
N ARG A 137 -19.16 -2.68 17.47
CA ARG A 137 -18.08 -2.13 18.31
C ARG A 137 -17.41 -3.18 19.19
N ASP A 138 -17.29 -4.40 18.69
CA ASP A 138 -16.60 -5.48 19.41
C ASP A 138 -15.08 -5.49 19.15
N GLY A 139 -14.59 -4.60 18.27
CA GLY A 139 -13.17 -4.49 17.95
C GLY A 139 -12.69 -5.45 16.87
N TYR A 140 -13.62 -6.15 16.22
CA TYR A 140 -13.36 -7.04 15.08
C TYR A 140 -14.26 -6.66 13.91
N ILE A 141 -13.80 -6.91 12.69
CA ILE A 141 -14.62 -6.83 11.48
C ILE A 141 -14.85 -8.24 10.98
N VAL A 142 -16.12 -8.61 10.83
CA VAL A 142 -16.52 -9.90 10.27
C VAL A 142 -17.18 -9.75 8.90
N ARG A 143 -17.21 -10.85 8.13
CA ARG A 143 -17.76 -10.88 6.76
C ARG A 143 -19.20 -10.34 6.66
N SER A 144 -20.04 -10.61 7.67
CA SER A 144 -21.43 -10.14 7.70
C SER A 144 -21.52 -8.61 7.82
N GLU A 145 -20.63 -7.97 8.60
CA GLU A 145 -20.62 -6.51 8.74
C GLU A 145 -20.16 -5.83 7.46
N VAL A 146 -19.16 -6.41 6.79
CA VAL A 146 -18.71 -5.98 5.47
C VAL A 146 -19.84 -6.10 4.44
N SER A 147 -20.55 -7.23 4.44
CA SER A 147 -21.72 -7.43 3.56
C SER A 147 -22.80 -6.39 3.84
N ALA A 148 -23.17 -6.20 5.10
CA ALA A 148 -24.17 -5.22 5.52
C ALA A 148 -23.76 -3.79 5.16
N TYR A 149 -22.48 -3.44 5.25
CA TYR A 149 -21.98 -2.17 4.73
C TYR A 149 -22.19 -2.06 3.22
N HIS A 150 -21.81 -3.08 2.45
CA HIS A 150 -22.01 -3.09 1.00
C HIS A 150 -23.47 -2.99 0.58
N ASP A 151 -24.37 -3.72 1.24
CA ASP A 151 -25.80 -3.69 0.94
C ASP A 151 -26.41 -2.31 1.22
N ARG A 152 -25.93 -1.62 2.27
CA ARG A 152 -26.34 -0.25 2.57
C ARG A 152 -25.87 0.76 1.51
N VAL A 153 -24.61 0.67 1.07
CA VAL A 153 -24.03 1.68 0.15
C VAL A 153 -24.30 1.38 -1.32
N ARG A 154 -24.59 0.14 -1.69
CA ARG A 154 -24.75 -0.29 -3.08
C ARG A 154 -25.87 0.46 -3.81
N PRO A 155 -27.10 0.63 -3.28
CA PRO A 155 -28.16 1.35 -3.98
C PRO A 155 -27.77 2.79 -4.34
N GLN A 156 -27.10 3.49 -3.40
CA GLN A 156 -26.62 4.85 -3.63
C GLN A 156 -25.55 4.87 -4.73
N ARG A 157 -24.59 3.95 -4.69
CA ARG A 157 -23.53 3.84 -5.70
C ARG A 157 -24.07 3.43 -7.06
N ASP A 158 -25.09 2.59 -7.09
CA ASP A 158 -25.78 2.17 -8.32
C ASP A 158 -26.51 3.35 -8.95
N ALA A 159 -27.24 4.13 -8.14
CA ALA A 159 -27.90 5.36 -8.59
C ALA A 159 -26.90 6.41 -9.09
N GLU A 160 -25.79 6.63 -8.38
CA GLU A 160 -24.74 7.56 -8.80
C GLU A 160 -24.09 7.11 -10.12
N ARG A 161 -23.81 5.80 -10.26
CA ARG A 161 -23.28 5.25 -11.51
C ARG A 161 -24.26 5.40 -12.67
N ALA A 162 -25.55 5.13 -12.44
CA ALA A 162 -26.60 5.31 -13.43
C ALA A 162 -26.71 6.78 -13.86
N ALA A 163 -26.70 7.72 -12.92
CA ALA A 163 -26.74 9.16 -13.22
C ALA A 163 -25.51 9.63 -14.02
N LYS A 164 -24.30 9.19 -13.63
CA LYS A 164 -23.06 9.50 -14.37
C LYS A 164 -23.08 8.90 -15.78
N PHE A 165 -23.65 7.70 -15.93
CA PHE A 165 -23.81 7.06 -17.22
C PHE A 165 -24.81 7.82 -18.10
N ASP A 166 -26.00 8.14 -17.58
CA ASP A 166 -27.02 8.91 -18.31
C ASP A 166 -26.50 10.29 -18.75
N ALA A 167 -25.73 10.97 -17.91
CA ALA A 167 -25.10 12.23 -18.26
C ALA A 167 -24.13 12.08 -19.44
N ARG A 168 -23.28 11.04 -19.42
CA ARG A 168 -22.38 10.73 -20.53
C ARG A 168 -23.12 10.33 -21.79
N PHE A 169 -24.17 9.52 -21.66
CA PHE A 169 -25.00 9.09 -22.77
C PHE A 169 -25.58 10.30 -23.51
N LYS A 170 -26.18 11.24 -22.76
CA LYS A 170 -26.70 12.50 -23.31
C LYS A 170 -25.63 13.41 -23.92
N GLU A 171 -24.41 13.37 -23.40
CA GLU A 171 -23.28 14.12 -23.97
C GLU A 171 -22.78 13.52 -25.28
N ALA A 172 -22.91 12.19 -25.43
CA ALA A 172 -22.50 11.48 -26.63
C ALA A 172 -23.56 11.51 -27.75
N ASP A 173 -24.84 11.53 -27.40
CA ASP A 173 -25.97 11.63 -28.32
C ASP A 173 -26.07 13.06 -28.89
N LEU A 174 -25.30 13.33 -29.94
CA LEU A 174 -25.17 14.67 -30.52
C LEU A 174 -26.38 15.02 -31.37
N ASN A 175 -26.94 14.04 -32.07
CA ASN A 175 -28.12 14.21 -32.92
C ASN A 175 -29.45 14.15 -32.13
N ARG A 176 -29.41 13.73 -30.85
CA ARG A 176 -30.55 13.63 -29.92
C ARG A 176 -31.62 12.65 -30.39
N ASP A 177 -31.22 11.57 -31.05
CA ASP A 177 -32.14 10.53 -31.50
C ASP A 177 -32.41 9.45 -30.42
N GLY A 178 -31.76 9.56 -29.26
CA GLY A 178 -31.91 8.64 -28.14
C GLY A 178 -31.10 7.34 -28.28
N LYS A 179 -30.21 7.28 -29.27
CA LYS A 179 -29.30 6.17 -29.56
C LYS A 179 -27.88 6.74 -29.68
N LEU A 180 -26.87 5.88 -29.67
CA LEU A 180 -25.50 6.29 -29.93
C LEU A 180 -24.98 5.58 -31.17
N GLY A 181 -24.72 6.36 -32.23
CA GLY A 181 -24.06 5.85 -33.42
C GLY A 181 -22.57 5.58 -33.19
N ARG A 182 -21.95 4.79 -34.08
CA ARG A 182 -20.52 4.44 -33.97
C ARG A 182 -19.59 5.66 -33.92
N VAL A 183 -19.88 6.71 -34.69
CA VAL A 183 -19.06 7.93 -34.73
C VAL A 183 -19.15 8.69 -33.41
N GLU A 184 -20.36 8.83 -32.87
CA GLU A 184 -20.64 9.50 -31.59
C GLU A 184 -19.95 8.77 -30.42
N VAL A 185 -20.06 7.44 -30.39
CA VAL A 185 -19.35 6.60 -29.41
C VAL A 185 -17.84 6.75 -29.57
N GLN A 186 -17.31 6.76 -30.80
CA GLN A 186 -15.87 6.90 -31.04
C GLN A 186 -15.31 8.24 -30.55
N GLU A 187 -16.07 9.32 -30.71
CA GLU A 187 -15.66 10.67 -30.32
C GLU A 187 -15.77 10.91 -28.81
N LYS A 188 -16.90 10.52 -28.22
CA LYS A 188 -17.22 10.86 -26.81
C LYS A 188 -16.95 9.74 -25.82
N MET A 189 -16.91 8.49 -26.29
CA MET A 189 -16.77 7.30 -25.46
C MET A 189 -15.80 6.26 -26.05
N PRO A 190 -14.50 6.57 -26.18
CA PRO A 190 -13.53 5.69 -26.85
C PRO A 190 -13.46 4.28 -26.24
N ARG A 191 -13.67 4.14 -24.93
CA ARG A 191 -13.72 2.84 -24.23
C ARG A 191 -14.92 1.96 -24.59
N MET A 192 -15.97 2.55 -25.13
CA MET A 192 -17.16 1.84 -25.62
C MET A 192 -17.04 1.53 -27.10
N ALA A 193 -16.31 2.34 -27.87
CA ALA A 193 -16.09 2.10 -29.30
C ALA A 193 -15.45 0.73 -29.57
N ASP A 194 -14.45 0.34 -28.77
CA ASP A 194 -13.81 -0.99 -28.84
C ASP A 194 -14.78 -2.16 -28.62
N ARG A 195 -15.89 -1.90 -27.90
CA ARG A 195 -16.91 -2.88 -27.55
C ARG A 195 -18.22 -2.69 -28.31
N PHE A 196 -18.27 -1.76 -29.26
CA PHE A 196 -19.50 -1.39 -29.94
C PHE A 196 -20.19 -2.62 -30.54
N ALA A 197 -19.47 -3.41 -31.34
CA ALA A 197 -20.00 -4.60 -32.00
C ALA A 197 -20.41 -5.73 -31.03
N TRP A 198 -19.95 -5.69 -29.77
CA TRP A 198 -20.38 -6.62 -28.73
C TRP A 198 -21.60 -6.13 -27.97
N LEU A 199 -21.79 -4.80 -27.88
CA LEU A 199 -22.92 -4.17 -27.22
C LEU A 199 -24.13 -4.08 -28.16
N ASP A 200 -23.88 -3.90 -29.46
CA ASP A 200 -24.87 -3.86 -30.53
C ASP A 200 -25.38 -5.29 -30.84
N ASP A 201 -26.30 -5.75 -29.99
CA ASP A 201 -26.86 -7.11 -30.02
C ASP A 201 -27.71 -7.33 -31.28
N ASN A 202 -28.46 -6.31 -31.69
CA ASN A 202 -29.35 -6.35 -32.86
C ASN A 202 -28.63 -6.04 -34.19
N LYS A 203 -27.38 -5.56 -34.14
CA LYS A 203 -26.51 -5.22 -35.27
C LYS A 203 -27.08 -4.12 -36.17
N ASP A 204 -27.84 -3.18 -35.60
CA ASP A 204 -28.42 -2.05 -36.33
C ASP A 204 -27.43 -0.89 -36.51
N GLY A 205 -26.24 -0.98 -35.91
CA GLY A 205 -25.21 0.05 -36.00
C GLY A 205 -25.37 1.18 -35.00
N PHE A 206 -26.26 1.04 -34.00
CA PHE A 206 -26.50 1.98 -32.92
C PHE A 206 -26.50 1.27 -31.56
N LEU A 207 -26.24 2.02 -30.50
CA LEU A 207 -26.36 1.53 -29.13
C LEU A 207 -27.51 2.24 -28.43
N THR A 208 -28.53 1.47 -28.08
CA THR A 208 -29.63 1.94 -27.23
C THR A 208 -29.30 1.80 -25.75
N ARG A 209 -30.03 2.51 -24.90
CA ARG A 209 -29.90 2.37 -23.44
C ARG A 209 -30.15 0.93 -22.98
N ALA A 210 -31.10 0.24 -23.60
CA ALA A 210 -31.45 -1.14 -23.27
C ALA A 210 -30.30 -2.13 -23.55
N GLU A 211 -29.62 -1.98 -24.70
CA GLU A 211 -28.46 -2.81 -25.06
C GLU A 211 -27.27 -2.57 -24.11
N LEU A 212 -27.05 -1.31 -23.73
CA LEU A 212 -26.00 -0.94 -22.79
C LEU A 212 -26.27 -1.47 -21.36
N GLU A 213 -27.54 -1.46 -20.92
CA GLU A 213 -27.94 -2.07 -19.65
C GLU A 213 -27.86 -3.61 -19.68
N ALA A 214 -28.28 -4.24 -20.78
CA ALA A 214 -28.24 -5.69 -20.96
C ALA A 214 -26.79 -6.22 -20.93
N GLY A 215 -25.84 -5.50 -21.53
CA GLY A 215 -24.42 -5.81 -21.44
C GLY A 215 -23.87 -5.85 -20.00
N HIS A 216 -24.48 -5.13 -19.05
CA HIS A 216 -24.05 -5.11 -17.64
C HIS A 216 -24.57 -6.30 -16.83
N LYS A 217 -25.72 -6.88 -17.21
CA LYS A 217 -26.35 -8.02 -16.52
C LYS A 217 -25.77 -9.39 -16.92
N ARG A 218 -25.03 -9.46 -18.04
CA ARG A 218 -24.40 -10.68 -18.55
C ARG A 218 -23.02 -11.00 -17.90
N ARG A 219 -22.75 -10.50 -16.69
CA ARG A 219 -21.48 -10.68 -15.95
C ARG A 219 -21.62 -11.59 -14.75
#